data_AF-A0AB39V7F6-F1
#
_entry.id   AF-A0AB39V7F6-F1
#
_cell.length_a   1.000
_cell.length_b   1.000
_cell.length_c   1.000
_cell.angle_alpha   90.00
_cell.angle_beta   90.00
_cell.angle_gamma   90.00
#
_symmetry.space_group_name_H-M   'P 1'
#
loop_
_entity.id
_entity.type
_entity.pdbx_description
1 polymer ?
#
loop_
_entity_poly.entity_id
_entity_poly.type
_entity_poly.pdbx_seq_one_letter_code
_entity_poly.pdbx_strand_id
1 'polypeptide(L)'
;MEWLRLKEYGMKNAHIKKLMLIFQDFEELFYEENFKLFNDELKNQLEEAMKIDLKARLELYERNRVRIISANDKEYPKKLKEIKDFPVFLYLKGKKLKDYDKIKMDKDKISVDNRRNIAVVGTRRATKFGKTACEKIVNELVNYDVTLISGLADGIDTIALKTALDKEIEVVAVVGTGLDVVYPYENRNLWERISGTGTIISEYPLGTQPTRWTFPRRNRIIAGMSDGVLVAESFKKGGALITAELGFSMNREIFAVPGFINYPSFEGCNNLIKSNKAKLVTSADDIAEEFLWDIRKEKSKLQKLTEEEQIVFETIMEEVSFEQILQNVKEKIEKNKLFSIIMSLKIRGLITETNGAKYIRII
;
A
#
# COMPACT_ATOMS: atom_id res chain seq x y z
N MET A 1 -12.99 21.70 0.05
CA MET A 1 -14.05 21.05 0.86
C MET A 1 -15.46 21.39 0.39
N GLU A 2 -15.67 22.55 -0.24
CA GLU A 2 -16.99 23.01 -0.72
C GLU A 2 -17.77 21.99 -1.58
N TRP A 3 -17.07 21.19 -2.38
CA TRP A 3 -17.67 20.07 -3.13
C TRP A 3 -18.54 19.13 -2.26
N LEU A 4 -18.27 19.02 -0.96
CA LEU A 4 -19.05 18.20 -0.03
C LEU A 4 -20.52 18.69 0.08
N ARG A 5 -20.79 19.98 -0.17
CA ARG A 5 -22.16 20.52 -0.22
C ARG A 5 -23.03 19.78 -1.21
N LEU A 6 -22.50 19.45 -2.40
CA LEU A 6 -23.24 18.67 -3.40
C LEU A 6 -23.62 17.28 -2.88
N LYS A 7 -22.71 16.64 -2.14
CA LYS A 7 -22.97 15.32 -1.54
C LYS A 7 -24.00 15.40 -0.43
N GLU A 8 -23.91 16.40 0.44
CA GLU A 8 -24.87 16.63 1.53
C GLU A 8 -26.25 17.03 1.01
N TYR A 9 -26.32 17.72 -0.14
CA TYR A 9 -27.57 17.98 -0.86
C TYR A 9 -28.23 16.70 -1.41
N GLY A 10 -27.45 15.64 -1.60
CA GLY A 10 -27.92 14.36 -2.16
C GLY A 10 -27.59 14.17 -3.63
N MET A 11 -26.71 14.99 -4.21
CA MET A 11 -26.23 14.79 -5.57
C MET A 11 -25.45 13.47 -5.67
N LYS A 12 -25.73 12.70 -6.71
CA LYS A 12 -25.07 11.40 -6.95
C LYS A 12 -23.56 11.62 -7.17
N ASN A 13 -22.73 10.75 -6.59
CA ASN A 13 -21.26 10.77 -6.80
C ASN A 13 -20.86 10.83 -8.28
N ALA A 14 -21.60 10.17 -9.17
CA ALA A 14 -21.33 10.20 -10.61
C ALA A 14 -21.50 11.60 -11.23
N HIS A 15 -22.43 12.41 -10.73
CA HIS A 15 -22.63 13.79 -11.19
C HIS A 15 -21.54 14.71 -10.61
N ILE A 16 -21.28 14.60 -9.30
CA ILE A 16 -20.20 15.34 -8.64
C ILE A 16 -18.86 15.08 -9.35
N LYS A 17 -18.58 13.81 -9.66
CA LYS A 17 -17.37 13.41 -10.39
C LYS A 17 -17.27 14.07 -11.77
N LYS A 18 -18.36 14.17 -12.53
CA LYS A 18 -18.34 14.84 -13.84
C LYS A 18 -17.99 16.32 -13.70
N LEU A 19 -18.53 16.98 -12.68
CA LEU A 19 -18.20 18.38 -12.39
C LEU A 19 -16.73 18.54 -11.99
N MET A 20 -16.21 17.70 -11.08
CA MET A 20 -14.80 17.73 -10.65
C MET A 20 -13.79 17.39 -11.76
N LEU A 21 -14.23 16.73 -12.84
CA LEU A 21 -13.39 16.47 -14.01
C LEU A 21 -13.28 17.68 -14.94
N ILE A 22 -14.25 18.60 -14.89
CA ILE A 22 -14.29 19.80 -15.73
C ILE A 22 -13.72 21.00 -14.96
N PHE A 23 -14.04 21.11 -13.68
CA PHE A 23 -13.71 22.25 -12.81
C PHE A 23 -12.81 21.82 -11.67
N GLN A 24 -11.70 22.54 -11.46
CA GLN A 24 -10.77 22.21 -10.37
C GLN A 24 -11.32 22.69 -9.03
N ASP A 25 -11.76 23.94 -8.99
CA ASP A 25 -12.33 24.56 -7.80
C ASP A 25 -13.85 24.59 -7.86
N PHE A 26 -14.49 24.59 -6.69
CA PHE A 26 -15.95 24.54 -6.59
C PHE A 26 -16.59 25.87 -7.05
N GLU A 27 -15.89 26.97 -6.78
CA GLU A 27 -16.27 28.34 -7.10
C GLU A 27 -16.41 28.55 -8.62
N GLU A 28 -15.63 27.82 -9.43
CA GLU A 28 -15.69 27.88 -10.89
C GLU A 28 -17.07 27.52 -11.44
N LEU A 29 -17.84 26.69 -10.72
CA LEU A 29 -19.21 26.33 -11.10
C LEU A 29 -20.13 27.55 -11.19
N PHE A 30 -19.84 28.60 -10.42
CA PHE A 30 -20.68 29.79 -10.28
C PHE A 30 -20.14 30.98 -11.07
N TYR A 31 -19.02 30.84 -11.79
CA TYR A 31 -18.57 31.87 -12.72
C TYR A 31 -19.59 32.01 -13.85
N GLU A 32 -19.94 33.25 -14.20
CA GLU A 32 -21.03 33.55 -15.15
C GLU A 32 -20.86 32.80 -16.48
N GLU A 33 -19.64 32.69 -16.97
CA GLU A 33 -19.28 31.98 -18.21
C GLU A 33 -19.57 30.48 -18.16
N ASN A 34 -19.45 29.85 -16.99
CA ASN A 34 -19.70 28.42 -16.77
C ASN A 34 -21.16 28.17 -16.39
N PHE A 35 -21.68 28.93 -15.42
CA PHE A 35 -23.00 28.73 -14.84
C PHE A 35 -24.10 28.87 -15.89
N LYS A 36 -23.96 29.81 -16.85
CA LYS A 36 -24.95 29.99 -17.94
C LYS A 36 -25.11 28.77 -18.84
N LEU A 37 -24.09 27.90 -18.93
CA LEU A 37 -24.08 26.69 -19.77
C LEU A 37 -24.86 25.52 -19.14
N PHE A 38 -25.14 25.57 -17.84
CA PHE A 38 -25.92 24.55 -17.16
C PHE A 38 -27.41 24.68 -17.45
N ASN A 39 -28.10 23.54 -17.49
CA ASN A 39 -29.56 23.51 -17.56
C ASN A 39 -30.18 23.98 -16.24
N ASP A 40 -31.46 24.36 -16.26
CA ASP A 40 -32.14 24.93 -15.09
C ASP A 40 -32.20 23.95 -13.91
N GLU A 41 -32.30 22.65 -14.18
CA GLU A 41 -32.27 21.62 -13.13
C GLU A 41 -30.95 21.64 -12.36
N LEU A 42 -29.81 21.63 -13.06
CA LEU A 42 -28.50 21.65 -12.44
C LEU A 42 -28.24 22.98 -11.72
N LYS A 43 -28.64 24.12 -12.31
CA LYS A 43 -28.52 25.43 -11.65
C LYS A 43 -29.23 25.44 -10.30
N ASN A 44 -30.49 24.99 -10.27
CA ASN A 44 -31.26 24.89 -9.03
C ASN A 44 -30.58 23.96 -8.00
N GLN A 45 -30.06 22.81 -8.43
CA GLN A 45 -29.34 21.90 -7.52
C GLN A 45 -28.07 22.54 -6.93
N LEU A 46 -27.31 23.28 -7.74
CA LEU A 46 -26.08 23.96 -7.30
C LEU A 46 -26.39 25.09 -6.30
N GLU A 47 -27.40 25.90 -6.58
CA GLU A 47 -27.84 26.99 -5.70
C GLU A 47 -28.36 26.46 -4.35
N GLU A 48 -29.18 25.40 -4.36
CA GLU A 48 -29.66 24.78 -3.12
C GLU A 48 -28.53 24.13 -2.32
N ALA A 49 -27.58 23.47 -2.99
CA ALA A 49 -26.41 22.92 -2.32
C ALA A 49 -25.56 24.02 -1.66
N MET A 50 -25.43 25.19 -2.28
CA MET A 50 -24.67 26.32 -1.72
C MET A 50 -25.22 26.78 -0.36
N LYS A 51 -26.53 26.62 -0.13
CA LYS A 51 -27.19 26.98 1.13
C LYS A 51 -26.88 26.01 2.28
N ILE A 52 -26.32 24.83 2.01
CA ILE A 52 -26.03 23.82 3.04
C ILE A 52 -24.84 24.25 3.88
N ASP A 53 -25.04 24.57 5.16
CA ASP A 53 -23.94 24.81 6.09
C ASP A 53 -23.22 23.50 6.46
N LEU A 54 -21.93 23.43 6.12
CA LEU A 54 -21.08 22.27 6.42
C LEU A 54 -20.52 22.28 7.84
N LYS A 55 -20.62 23.39 8.60
CA LYS A 55 -19.93 23.55 9.88
C LYS A 55 -20.24 22.42 10.86
N ALA A 56 -21.53 22.19 11.15
CA ALA A 56 -21.96 21.14 12.07
C ALA A 56 -21.52 19.74 11.60
N ARG A 57 -21.52 19.51 10.28
CA ARG A 57 -21.08 18.24 9.70
C ARG A 57 -19.57 18.04 9.89
N LEU A 58 -18.76 19.04 9.59
CA LEU A 58 -17.30 18.97 9.75
C LEU A 58 -16.90 18.80 11.21
N GLU A 59 -17.56 19.51 12.13
CA GLU A 59 -17.35 19.33 13.58
C GLU A 59 -17.65 17.89 14.03
N LEU A 60 -18.69 17.25 13.49
CA LEU A 60 -19.00 15.86 13.80
C LEU A 60 -17.88 14.91 13.38
N TYR A 61 -17.31 15.10 12.18
CA TYR A 61 -16.18 14.30 11.71
C TYR A 61 -14.92 14.55 12.55
N GLU A 62 -14.63 15.80 12.88
CA GLU A 62 -13.50 16.17 13.73
C GLU A 62 -13.59 15.52 15.12
N ARG A 63 -14.76 15.57 15.78
CA ARG A 63 -14.99 14.91 17.08
C ARG A 63 -14.76 13.39 17.02
N ASN A 64 -15.03 12.78 15.87
CA ASN A 64 -14.76 11.35 15.63
C ASN A 64 -13.33 11.05 15.17
N ARG A 65 -12.46 12.06 15.10
CA ARG A 65 -11.08 12.00 14.57
C ARG A 65 -11.03 11.49 13.13
N VAL A 66 -12.01 11.91 12.34
CA VAL A 66 -12.14 11.55 10.93
C VAL A 66 -11.90 12.79 10.09
N ARG A 67 -11.00 12.67 9.12
CA ARG A 67 -10.73 13.67 8.10
C ARG A 67 -11.49 13.28 6.83
N ILE A 68 -11.96 14.27 6.09
CA ILE A 68 -12.54 14.07 4.78
C ILE A 68 -11.55 14.63 3.78
N ILE A 69 -11.24 13.85 2.75
CA ILE A 69 -10.48 14.34 1.59
C ILE A 69 -11.31 14.17 0.33
N SER A 70 -11.22 15.15 -0.56
CA SER A 70 -11.84 15.13 -1.87
C SER A 70 -10.91 14.53 -2.93
N ALA A 71 -11.46 14.10 -4.06
CA ALA A 71 -10.67 13.68 -5.21
C ALA A 71 -9.81 14.80 -5.82
N ASN A 72 -9.94 16.06 -5.40
CA ASN A 72 -9.05 17.16 -5.83
C ASN A 72 -7.92 17.45 -4.82
N ASP A 73 -7.97 16.84 -3.63
CA ASP A 73 -6.95 17.07 -2.60
C ASP A 73 -5.64 16.35 -2.98
N LYS A 74 -4.51 16.94 -2.57
CA LYS A 74 -3.16 16.38 -2.80
C LYS A 74 -3.00 15.01 -2.18
N GLU A 75 -3.48 14.83 -0.94
CA GLU A 75 -3.44 13.58 -0.19
C GLU A 75 -4.23 12.43 -0.84
N TYR A 76 -5.12 12.71 -1.80
CA TYR A 76 -5.94 11.68 -2.43
C TYR A 76 -5.06 10.73 -3.28
N PRO A 77 -5.12 9.40 -3.07
CA PRO A 77 -4.26 8.46 -3.78
C PRO A 77 -4.39 8.55 -5.31
N LYS A 78 -3.32 8.92 -6.00
CA LYS A 78 -3.31 9.08 -7.47
C LYS A 78 -3.78 7.83 -8.21
N LYS A 79 -3.27 6.65 -7.83
CA LYS A 79 -3.68 5.36 -8.40
C LYS A 79 -5.16 5.08 -8.26
N LEU A 80 -5.75 5.52 -7.16
CA LEU A 80 -7.19 5.38 -6.97
C LEU A 80 -7.97 6.29 -7.94
N LYS A 81 -7.44 7.45 -8.37
CA LYS A 81 -8.09 8.29 -9.40
C LYS A 81 -8.06 7.66 -10.78
N GLU A 82 -7.17 6.70 -11.05
CA GLU A 82 -7.10 5.99 -12.33
C GLU A 82 -8.30 5.07 -12.56
N ILE A 83 -8.98 4.63 -11.50
CA ILE A 83 -10.10 3.69 -11.64
C ILE A 83 -11.38 4.40 -12.08
N LYS A 84 -12.15 3.76 -12.97
CA LYS A 84 -13.39 4.33 -13.53
C LYS A 84 -14.40 4.78 -12.48
N ASP A 85 -14.52 4.07 -11.36
CA ASP A 85 -15.48 4.37 -10.28
C ASP A 85 -14.76 4.82 -8.99
N PHE A 86 -13.78 5.71 -9.12
CA PHE A 86 -13.10 6.27 -7.94
C PHE A 86 -14.07 7.08 -7.04
N PRO A 87 -13.92 6.99 -5.70
CA PRO A 87 -14.74 7.76 -4.78
C PRO A 87 -14.43 9.26 -4.83
N VAL A 88 -15.45 10.11 -4.96
CA VAL A 88 -15.28 11.57 -4.95
C VAL A 88 -14.80 12.11 -3.59
N PHE A 89 -15.11 11.40 -2.50
CA PHE A 89 -14.64 11.69 -1.16
C PHE A 89 -14.19 10.42 -0.45
N LEU A 90 -13.11 10.53 0.32
CA LEU A 90 -12.66 9.52 1.25
C LEU A 90 -12.72 10.07 2.68
N TYR A 91 -13.14 9.23 3.60
CA TYR A 91 -13.08 9.44 5.04
C TYR A 91 -11.88 8.69 5.58
N LEU A 92 -11.03 9.37 6.35
CA LEU A 92 -9.77 8.86 6.85
C LEU A 92 -9.71 8.99 8.37
N LYS A 93 -9.30 7.93 9.06
CA LYS A 93 -9.00 7.93 10.50
C LYS A 93 -7.57 7.46 10.71
N GLY A 94 -6.79 8.23 11.47
CA GLY A 94 -5.38 7.98 11.73
C GLY A 94 -4.45 8.90 10.95
N LYS A 95 -3.28 8.39 10.57
CA LYS A 95 -2.22 9.19 9.94
C LYS A 95 -2.67 9.75 8.59
N LYS A 96 -1.93 10.76 8.12
CA LYS A 96 -2.05 11.21 6.74
C LYS A 96 -1.53 10.14 5.79
N LEU A 97 -2.23 9.95 4.68
CA LEU A 97 -1.64 9.24 3.55
C LEU A 97 -0.48 10.12 3.08
N LYS A 98 0.73 9.59 3.11
CA LYS A 98 1.89 10.39 2.72
C LYS A 98 1.85 10.66 1.22
N ASP A 99 2.06 11.91 0.84
CA ASP A 99 2.39 12.28 -0.54
C ASP A 99 3.84 11.92 -0.80
N TYR A 100 4.10 11.03 -1.75
CA TYR A 100 5.44 10.71 -2.21
C TYR A 100 5.50 10.76 -3.73
N ASP A 101 5.20 11.95 -4.26
CA ASP A 101 5.66 12.33 -5.59
C ASP A 101 6.91 13.19 -5.42
N LYS A 102 8.04 12.56 -5.15
CA LYS A 102 9.34 13.21 -5.35
C LYS A 102 10.19 12.27 -6.18
N ILE A 103 10.36 12.62 -7.45
CA ILE A 103 11.59 12.23 -8.16
C ILE A 103 12.72 12.92 -7.39
N LYS A 104 13.51 12.17 -6.63
CA LYS A 104 14.79 12.68 -6.15
C LYS A 104 15.77 12.46 -7.29
N MET A 105 16.07 13.55 -7.99
CA MET A 105 17.26 13.63 -8.84
C MET A 105 18.44 13.97 -7.93
N ASP A 106 19.17 12.95 -7.50
CA ASP A 106 20.59 13.18 -7.16
C ASP A 106 21.36 13.23 -8.47
N LYS A 107 22.45 14.00 -8.50
CA LYS A 107 23.20 14.37 -9.73
C LYS A 107 23.65 13.19 -10.62
N ASP A 108 23.56 11.95 -10.13
CA ASP A 108 23.90 10.73 -10.88
C ASP A 108 22.81 9.63 -10.87
N LYS A 109 21.62 9.85 -10.26
CA LYS A 109 20.54 8.84 -10.22
C LYS A 109 19.14 9.47 -10.20
N ILE A 110 18.31 9.09 -11.18
CA ILE A 110 16.85 9.29 -11.13
C ILE A 110 16.30 8.23 -10.17
N SER A 111 15.88 8.63 -8.97
CA SER A 111 15.07 7.77 -8.10
C SER A 111 13.62 8.22 -8.15
N VAL A 112 12.77 7.38 -8.71
CA VAL A 112 11.32 7.56 -8.63
C VAL A 112 10.89 6.99 -7.28
N ASP A 113 10.45 7.85 -6.37
CA ASP A 113 9.78 7.41 -5.14
C ASP A 113 8.42 6.81 -5.53
N ASN A 114 8.43 5.55 -5.96
CA ASN A 114 7.24 4.80 -6.31
C ASN A 114 6.75 4.12 -5.04
N ARG A 115 5.66 4.64 -4.43
CA ARG A 115 4.95 3.91 -3.37
C ARG A 115 4.70 2.48 -3.82
N ARG A 116 5.22 1.53 -3.04
CA ARG A 116 5.10 0.09 -3.25
C ARG A 116 3.87 -0.41 -2.51
N ASN A 117 2.70 -0.31 -3.13
CA ASN A 117 1.44 -0.63 -2.47
C ASN A 117 1.03 -2.08 -2.78
N ILE A 118 1.08 -2.96 -1.78
CA ILE A 118 0.62 -4.35 -1.94
C ILE A 118 -0.67 -4.55 -1.17
N ALA A 119 -1.73 -4.91 -1.89
CA ALA A 119 -2.93 -5.42 -1.25
C ALA A 119 -2.72 -6.87 -0.83
N VAL A 120 -3.11 -7.23 0.40
CA VAL A 120 -3.17 -8.63 0.83
C VAL A 120 -4.61 -8.97 1.20
N VAL A 121 -5.15 -9.99 0.53
CA VAL A 121 -6.54 -10.42 0.69
C VAL A 121 -6.64 -11.94 0.79
N GLY A 122 -7.71 -12.42 1.41
CA GLY A 122 -8.01 -13.84 1.42
C GLY A 122 -9.29 -14.23 2.13
N THR A 123 -9.41 -15.51 2.44
CA THR A 123 -10.56 -16.09 3.13
C THR A 123 -10.67 -15.57 4.56
N ARG A 124 -11.92 -15.42 5.03
CA ARG A 124 -12.23 -15.15 6.45
C ARG A 124 -11.96 -16.35 7.36
N ARG A 125 -11.87 -17.55 6.78
CA ARG A 125 -11.60 -18.81 7.47
C ARG A 125 -10.28 -19.37 6.95
N ALA A 126 -9.18 -18.76 7.37
CA ALA A 126 -7.84 -19.15 6.95
C ALA A 126 -7.43 -20.48 7.60
N THR A 127 -6.76 -21.34 6.84
CA THR A 127 -6.11 -22.54 7.38
C THR A 127 -4.84 -22.17 8.12
N LYS A 128 -4.28 -23.12 8.89
CA LYS A 128 -2.96 -22.93 9.52
C LYS A 128 -1.89 -22.61 8.47
N PHE A 129 -1.91 -23.30 7.34
CA PHE A 129 -0.98 -23.06 6.24
C PHE A 129 -1.16 -21.66 5.62
N GLY A 130 -2.40 -21.27 5.27
CA GLY A 130 -2.65 -19.94 4.71
C GLY A 130 -2.26 -18.81 5.66
N LYS A 131 -2.49 -18.99 6.97
CA LYS A 131 -1.96 -18.08 7.99
C LYS A 131 -0.44 -17.97 7.96
N THR A 132 0.27 -19.10 8.04
CA THR A 132 1.75 -19.10 8.07
C THR A 132 2.36 -18.57 6.79
N ALA A 133 1.75 -18.84 5.63
CA ALA A 133 2.21 -18.33 4.34
C ALA A 133 2.01 -16.80 4.23
N CYS A 134 0.84 -16.31 4.67
CA CYS A 134 0.57 -14.88 4.76
C CYS A 134 1.57 -14.18 5.70
N GLU A 135 1.77 -14.71 6.91
CA GLU A 135 2.74 -14.18 7.88
C GLU A 135 4.16 -14.15 7.31
N LYS A 136 4.61 -15.25 6.67
CA LYS A 136 5.93 -15.34 6.04
C LYS A 136 6.12 -14.22 5.01
N ILE A 137 5.25 -14.14 4.00
CA ILE A 137 5.41 -13.18 2.91
C ILE A 137 5.30 -11.74 3.42
N VAL A 138 4.33 -11.46 4.30
CA VAL A 138 4.17 -10.12 4.89
C VAL A 138 5.38 -9.73 5.75
N ASN A 139 5.99 -10.66 6.48
CA ASN A 139 7.21 -10.40 7.24
C ASN A 139 8.39 -10.06 6.32
N GLU A 140 8.51 -10.72 5.17
CA GLU A 140 9.58 -10.48 4.20
C GLU A 140 9.40 -9.12 3.49
N LEU A 141 8.16 -8.68 3.27
CA LEU A 141 7.84 -7.39 2.65
C LEU A 141 8.42 -6.16 3.40
N VAL A 142 8.77 -6.28 4.68
CA VAL A 142 9.46 -5.20 5.44
C VAL A 142 10.76 -4.76 4.77
N ASN A 143 11.38 -5.67 4.00
CA ASN A 143 12.62 -5.41 3.29
C ASN A 143 12.41 -4.50 2.06
N TYR A 144 11.18 -4.14 1.68
CA TYR A 144 10.91 -3.44 0.42
C TYR A 144 10.20 -2.10 0.60
N ASP A 145 10.12 -1.53 1.81
CA ASP A 145 9.43 -0.23 2.07
C ASP A 145 8.00 -0.16 1.51
N VAL A 146 7.26 -1.25 1.69
CA VAL A 146 5.89 -1.35 1.17
C VAL A 146 4.89 -0.66 2.08
N THR A 147 3.78 -0.20 1.48
CA THR A 147 2.54 0.03 2.21
C THR A 147 1.62 -1.17 2.00
N LEU A 148 1.24 -1.83 3.10
CA LEU A 148 0.31 -2.95 3.06
C LEU A 148 -1.12 -2.44 3.12
N ILE A 149 -1.91 -2.79 2.10
CA ILE A 149 -3.33 -2.44 1.99
C ILE A 149 -4.16 -3.69 2.26
N SER A 150 -5.17 -3.61 3.11
CA SER A 150 -6.09 -4.73 3.31
C SER A 150 -7.45 -4.26 3.80
N GLY A 151 -8.34 -5.21 4.05
CA GLY A 151 -9.75 -4.95 4.26
C GLY A 151 -10.26 -5.03 5.68
N LEU A 152 -9.40 -5.35 6.65
CA LEU A 152 -9.78 -5.53 8.05
C LEU A 152 -10.91 -6.58 8.26
N ALA A 153 -11.15 -7.46 7.30
CA ALA A 153 -12.03 -8.60 7.52
C ALA A 153 -11.35 -9.64 8.42
N ASP A 154 -12.11 -10.59 8.98
CA ASP A 154 -11.52 -11.74 9.66
C ASP A 154 -10.62 -12.56 8.73
N GLY A 155 -9.80 -13.43 9.30
CA GLY A 155 -8.92 -14.33 8.55
C GLY A 155 -7.70 -13.62 7.98
N ILE A 156 -7.44 -13.80 6.68
CA ILE A 156 -6.21 -13.35 6.02
C ILE A 156 -5.98 -11.84 6.17
N ASP A 157 -7.02 -11.01 6.02
CA ASP A 157 -6.90 -9.56 6.16
C ASP A 157 -6.39 -9.18 7.57
N THR A 158 -7.02 -9.70 8.63
CA THR A 158 -6.55 -9.50 10.02
C THR A 158 -5.11 -9.98 10.22
N ILE A 159 -4.75 -11.14 9.67
CA ILE A 159 -3.41 -11.73 9.79
C ILE A 159 -2.37 -10.80 9.14
N ALA A 160 -2.64 -10.37 7.90
CA ALA A 160 -1.76 -9.49 7.15
C ALA A 160 -1.54 -8.15 7.86
N LEU A 161 -2.62 -7.50 8.30
CA LEU A 161 -2.57 -6.22 8.99
C LEU A 161 -1.83 -6.31 10.33
N LYS A 162 -2.08 -7.36 11.13
CA LYS A 162 -1.36 -7.56 12.41
C LYS A 162 0.13 -7.76 12.17
N THR A 163 0.47 -8.65 11.23
CA THR A 163 1.87 -8.95 10.88
C THR A 163 2.60 -7.70 10.39
N ALA A 164 1.97 -6.92 9.51
CA ALA A 164 2.51 -5.67 9.01
C ALA A 164 2.79 -4.67 10.14
N LEU A 165 1.84 -4.47 11.06
CA LEU A 165 2.03 -3.59 12.20
C LEU A 165 3.12 -4.07 13.17
N ASP A 166 3.26 -5.39 13.37
CA ASP A 166 4.30 -5.99 14.21
C ASP A 166 5.70 -5.82 13.59
N LYS A 167 5.77 -5.61 12.27
CA LYS A 167 7.00 -5.33 11.52
C LYS A 167 7.17 -3.86 11.15
N GLU A 168 6.35 -2.98 11.72
CA GLU A 168 6.39 -1.53 11.46
C GLU A 168 6.24 -1.16 9.97
N ILE A 169 5.60 -2.04 9.19
CA ILE A 169 5.19 -1.76 7.82
C ILE A 169 4.05 -0.73 7.86
N GLU A 170 4.03 0.21 6.92
CA GLU A 170 2.93 1.17 6.80
C GLU A 170 1.64 0.44 6.40
N VAL A 171 0.55 0.70 7.10
CA VAL A 171 -0.71 -0.04 6.93
C VAL A 171 -1.85 0.90 6.55
N VAL A 172 -2.60 0.51 5.53
CA VAL A 172 -3.88 1.11 5.13
C VAL A 172 -4.98 0.06 5.18
N ALA A 173 -5.96 0.24 6.07
CA ALA A 173 -7.15 -0.58 6.11
C ALA A 173 -8.31 0.13 5.40
N VAL A 174 -8.91 -0.51 4.41
CA VAL A 174 -10.06 0.04 3.71
C VAL A 174 -11.31 -0.69 4.21
N VAL A 175 -12.36 0.02 4.65
CA VAL A 175 -13.53 -0.57 5.32
C VAL A 175 -14.85 -0.24 4.62
N GLY A 176 -15.85 -1.11 4.80
CA GLY A 176 -17.17 -1.00 4.18
C GLY A 176 -18.24 -0.38 5.08
N THR A 177 -17.82 0.41 6.07
CA THR A 177 -18.65 1.01 7.13
C THR A 177 -18.28 2.49 7.32
N GLY A 178 -19.09 3.25 8.06
CA GLY A 178 -18.66 4.53 8.61
C GLY A 178 -17.49 4.32 9.59
N LEU A 179 -16.61 5.31 9.73
CA LEU A 179 -15.40 5.20 10.58
C LEU A 179 -15.67 5.31 12.09
N ASP A 180 -16.93 5.42 12.46
CA ASP A 180 -17.51 5.26 13.80
C ASP A 180 -18.09 3.85 14.04
N VAL A 181 -18.18 3.01 13.01
CA VAL A 181 -18.73 1.66 13.08
C VAL A 181 -17.64 0.63 12.82
N VAL A 182 -17.10 0.06 13.91
CA VAL A 182 -16.09 -1.00 13.85
C VAL A 182 -16.71 -2.32 13.39
N TYR A 183 -16.21 -2.87 12.29
CA TYR A 183 -16.62 -4.19 11.80
C TYR A 183 -15.45 -4.95 11.16
N PRO A 184 -15.25 -6.24 11.49
CA PRO A 184 -15.94 -6.99 12.54
C PRO A 184 -15.55 -6.47 13.93
N TYR A 185 -16.43 -6.65 14.94
CA TYR A 185 -16.23 -6.07 16.28
C TYR A 185 -15.02 -6.67 16.99
N GLU A 186 -14.70 -7.93 16.69
CA GLU A 186 -13.54 -8.69 17.15
C GLU A 186 -12.22 -7.98 16.78
N ASN A 187 -12.21 -7.21 15.69
CA ASN A 187 -11.05 -6.44 15.24
C ASN A 187 -10.94 -5.06 15.89
N ARG A 188 -11.73 -4.70 16.91
CA ARG A 188 -11.67 -3.37 17.56
C ARG A 188 -10.29 -2.96 18.06
N ASN A 189 -9.52 -3.90 18.63
CA ASN A 189 -8.17 -3.58 19.12
C ASN A 189 -7.21 -3.32 17.95
N LEU A 190 -7.38 -4.06 16.85
CA LEU A 190 -6.61 -3.85 15.63
C LEU A 190 -7.00 -2.52 14.97
N TRP A 191 -8.30 -2.19 14.94
CA TRP A 191 -8.81 -0.90 14.46
C TRP A 191 -8.15 0.28 15.19
N GLU A 192 -8.12 0.26 16.53
CA GLU A 192 -7.49 1.32 17.32
C GLU A 192 -5.97 1.38 17.07
N ARG A 193 -5.30 0.22 16.98
CA ARG A 193 -3.86 0.17 16.68
C ARG A 193 -3.53 0.75 15.31
N ILE A 194 -4.32 0.41 14.27
CA ILE A 194 -4.16 1.00 12.93
C ILE A 194 -4.46 2.49 12.98
N SER A 195 -5.50 2.93 13.68
CA SER A 195 -5.83 4.35 13.80
C SER A 195 -4.70 5.17 14.45
N GLY A 196 -3.88 4.57 15.32
CA GLY A 196 -2.72 5.24 15.93
C GLY A 196 -1.45 5.24 15.06
N THR A 197 -1.25 4.24 14.21
CA THR A 197 0.05 3.99 13.55
C THR A 197 0.00 3.98 12.02
N GLY A 198 -1.16 3.69 11.43
CA GLY A 198 -1.47 3.69 10.01
C GLY A 198 -2.73 4.51 9.71
N THR A 199 -3.50 4.09 8.71
CA THR A 199 -4.72 4.80 8.28
C THR A 199 -5.86 3.83 8.00
N ILE A 200 -7.07 4.19 8.46
CA ILE A 200 -8.32 3.52 8.06
C ILE A 200 -9.08 4.42 7.10
N ILE A 201 -9.51 3.87 5.96
CA ILE A 201 -10.18 4.58 4.87
C ILE A 201 -11.58 4.01 4.67
N SER A 202 -12.57 4.89 4.48
CA SER A 202 -13.90 4.54 4.01
C SER A 202 -14.39 5.50 2.93
N GLU A 203 -15.27 5.03 2.05
CA GLU A 203 -16.05 5.89 1.14
C GLU A 203 -17.39 6.32 1.76
N TYR A 204 -17.75 5.75 2.91
CA TYR A 204 -19.04 5.90 3.53
C TYR A 204 -19.01 6.92 4.69
N PRO A 205 -20.03 7.79 4.79
CA PRO A 205 -20.14 8.74 5.90
C PRO A 205 -20.31 8.02 7.25
N LEU A 206 -20.14 8.77 8.33
CA LEU A 206 -20.41 8.27 9.69
C LEU A 206 -21.83 7.69 9.81
N GLY A 207 -21.97 6.66 10.65
CA GLY A 207 -23.21 5.92 10.89
C GLY A 207 -23.49 4.82 9.88
N THR A 208 -22.71 4.71 8.79
CA THR A 208 -22.98 3.69 7.75
C THR A 208 -22.70 2.28 8.27
N GLN A 209 -23.76 1.46 8.34
CA GLN A 209 -23.70 0.08 8.80
C GLN A 209 -23.15 -0.88 7.73
N PRO A 210 -22.51 -1.99 8.14
CA PRO A 210 -22.03 -3.01 7.22
C PRO A 210 -23.19 -3.68 6.49
N THR A 211 -23.10 -3.84 5.17
CA THR A 211 -24.08 -4.60 4.39
C THR A 211 -23.39 -5.55 3.42
N ARG A 212 -24.12 -6.54 2.89
CA ARG A 212 -23.58 -7.45 1.87
C ARG A 212 -23.05 -6.74 0.61
N TRP A 213 -23.48 -5.50 0.37
CA TRP A 213 -23.12 -4.72 -0.82
C TRP A 213 -21.94 -3.78 -0.57
N THR A 214 -21.71 -3.34 0.67
CA THR A 214 -20.63 -2.39 0.96
C THR A 214 -19.25 -3.05 0.88
N PHE A 215 -19.13 -4.35 1.22
CA PHE A 215 -17.85 -5.07 1.14
C PHE A 215 -17.35 -5.26 -0.30
N PRO A 216 -18.14 -5.82 -1.25
CA PRO A 216 -17.68 -5.94 -2.64
C PRO A 216 -17.38 -4.57 -3.28
N ARG A 217 -18.18 -3.54 -2.98
CA ARG A 217 -17.93 -2.18 -3.46
C ARG A 217 -16.63 -1.60 -2.92
N ARG A 218 -16.27 -1.87 -1.66
CA ARG A 218 -15.03 -1.37 -1.11
C ARG A 218 -13.79 -2.08 -1.68
N ASN A 219 -13.91 -3.32 -2.16
CA ASN A 219 -12.78 -4.06 -2.73
C ASN A 219 -12.14 -3.35 -3.93
N ARG A 220 -12.89 -2.55 -4.71
CA ARG A 220 -12.31 -1.73 -5.78
C ARG A 220 -11.36 -0.65 -5.28
N ILE A 221 -11.52 -0.16 -4.05
CA ILE A 221 -10.59 0.80 -3.44
C ILE A 221 -9.29 0.10 -3.06
N ILE A 222 -9.38 -1.11 -2.48
CA ILE A 222 -8.19 -1.92 -2.14
C ILE A 222 -7.37 -2.18 -3.41
N ALA A 223 -8.00 -2.72 -4.44
CA ALA A 223 -7.34 -2.99 -5.72
C ALA A 223 -6.84 -1.69 -6.38
N GLY A 224 -7.68 -0.65 -6.43
CA GLY A 224 -7.37 0.61 -7.10
C GLY A 224 -6.21 1.38 -6.46
N MET A 225 -5.98 1.23 -5.16
CA MET A 225 -4.85 1.84 -4.45
C MET A 225 -3.54 1.06 -4.59
N SER A 226 -3.56 -0.18 -5.10
CA SER A 226 -2.42 -1.09 -5.06
C SER A 226 -1.66 -1.14 -6.38
N ASP A 227 -0.36 -1.44 -6.32
CA ASP A 227 0.47 -1.92 -7.44
C ASP A 227 0.11 -3.35 -7.81
N GLY A 228 -0.07 -4.18 -6.78
CA GLY A 228 -0.48 -5.56 -6.95
C GLY A 228 -1.27 -6.11 -5.77
N VAL A 229 -1.94 -7.24 -6.01
CA VAL A 229 -2.85 -7.90 -5.08
C VAL A 229 -2.37 -9.32 -4.81
N LEU A 230 -1.93 -9.59 -3.58
CA LEU A 230 -1.62 -10.92 -3.07
C LEU A 230 -2.87 -11.60 -2.52
N VAL A 231 -3.25 -12.72 -3.13
CA VAL A 231 -4.29 -13.63 -2.65
C VAL A 231 -3.63 -14.78 -1.89
N ALA A 232 -3.60 -14.69 -0.56
CA ALA A 232 -2.88 -15.67 0.27
C ALA A 232 -3.64 -17.01 0.42
N GLU A 233 -4.97 -16.97 0.45
CA GLU A 233 -5.82 -18.17 0.49
C GLU A 233 -7.24 -17.79 0.09
N SER A 234 -7.87 -18.52 -0.84
CA SER A 234 -9.26 -18.29 -1.20
C SER A 234 -9.93 -19.53 -1.82
N PHE A 235 -11.15 -19.81 -1.36
CA PHE A 235 -12.05 -20.77 -2.01
C PHE A 235 -12.39 -20.32 -3.43
N LYS A 236 -12.87 -21.26 -4.26
CA LYS A 236 -13.31 -21.02 -5.65
C LYS A 236 -14.32 -19.88 -5.83
N LYS A 237 -15.17 -19.64 -4.82
CA LYS A 237 -16.18 -18.57 -4.81
C LYS A 237 -15.96 -17.59 -3.64
N GLY A 238 -14.70 -17.38 -3.25
CA GLY A 238 -14.32 -16.49 -2.15
C GLY A 238 -14.37 -15.01 -2.54
N GLY A 239 -14.69 -14.14 -1.58
CA GLY A 239 -14.75 -12.69 -1.81
C GLY A 239 -13.40 -12.06 -2.18
N ALA A 240 -12.27 -12.69 -1.81
CA ALA A 240 -10.93 -12.24 -2.20
C ALA A 240 -10.71 -12.32 -3.73
N LEU A 241 -11.37 -13.27 -4.42
CA LEU A 241 -11.30 -13.36 -5.88
C LEU A 241 -11.96 -12.16 -6.55
N ILE A 242 -12.96 -11.53 -5.92
CA ILE A 242 -13.55 -10.28 -6.43
C ILE A 242 -12.48 -9.19 -6.48
N THR A 243 -11.67 -9.05 -5.41
CA THR A 243 -10.57 -8.08 -5.39
C THR A 243 -9.50 -8.40 -6.43
N ALA A 244 -9.16 -9.68 -6.59
CA ALA A 244 -8.18 -10.11 -7.59
C ALA A 244 -8.65 -9.80 -9.02
N GLU A 245 -9.90 -10.11 -9.37
CA GLU A 245 -10.48 -9.82 -10.68
C GLU A 245 -10.61 -8.31 -10.93
N LEU A 246 -10.96 -7.53 -9.91
CA LEU A 246 -10.96 -6.07 -10.00
C LEU A 246 -9.56 -5.53 -10.26
N GLY A 247 -8.55 -6.01 -9.51
CA GLY A 247 -7.15 -5.64 -9.73
C GLY A 247 -6.67 -5.98 -11.14
N PHE A 248 -6.95 -7.19 -11.61
CA PHE A 248 -6.60 -7.64 -12.96
C PHE A 248 -7.23 -6.72 -14.02
N SER A 249 -8.50 -6.38 -13.87
CA SER A 249 -9.20 -5.46 -14.79
C SER A 249 -8.66 -4.02 -14.78
N MET A 250 -7.94 -3.66 -13.71
CA MET A 250 -7.30 -2.35 -13.51
C MET A 250 -5.81 -2.37 -13.86
N ASN A 251 -5.33 -3.43 -14.54
CA ASN A 251 -3.92 -3.64 -14.86
C ASN A 251 -3.01 -3.57 -13.61
N ARG A 252 -3.47 -4.17 -12.51
CA ARG A 252 -2.65 -4.43 -11.32
C ARG A 252 -2.13 -5.85 -11.38
N GLU A 253 -0.90 -6.07 -10.96
CA GLU A 253 -0.33 -7.40 -10.88
C GLU A 253 -1.09 -8.22 -9.82
N ILE A 254 -1.37 -9.48 -10.12
CA ILE A 254 -2.02 -10.37 -9.17
C ILE A 254 -1.04 -11.47 -8.81
N PHE A 255 -0.94 -11.73 -7.51
CA PHE A 255 -0.09 -12.76 -6.95
C PHE A 255 -0.97 -13.74 -6.17
N ALA A 256 -0.65 -15.02 -6.23
CA ALA A 256 -1.39 -16.04 -5.49
C ALA A 256 -0.43 -17.05 -4.85
N VAL A 257 -0.67 -17.33 -3.57
CA VAL A 257 0.04 -18.41 -2.88
C VAL A 257 -0.51 -19.75 -3.37
N PRO A 258 0.33 -20.66 -3.87
CA PRO A 258 -0.12 -21.97 -4.30
C PRO A 258 -0.52 -22.81 -3.07
N GLY A 259 -1.45 -23.74 -3.26
CA GLY A 259 -1.85 -24.65 -2.19
C GLY A 259 -2.14 -26.06 -2.66
N PHE A 260 -2.21 -26.96 -1.68
CA PHE A 260 -2.48 -28.37 -1.95
C PHE A 260 -3.85 -28.55 -2.62
N ILE A 261 -3.90 -29.33 -3.70
CA ILE A 261 -5.11 -29.51 -4.52
C ILE A 261 -6.30 -30.09 -3.75
N ASN A 262 -6.05 -30.82 -2.66
CA ASN A 262 -7.12 -31.39 -1.81
C ASN A 262 -7.58 -30.43 -0.71
N TYR A 263 -7.06 -29.20 -0.63
CA TYR A 263 -7.56 -28.15 0.24
C TYR A 263 -8.51 -27.23 -0.54
N PRO A 264 -9.83 -27.32 -0.33
CA PRO A 264 -10.80 -26.52 -1.09
C PRO A 264 -10.61 -25.00 -0.91
N SER A 265 -10.00 -24.58 0.18
CA SER A 265 -9.67 -23.17 0.45
C SER A 265 -8.55 -22.61 -0.42
N PHE A 266 -7.84 -23.44 -1.20
CA PHE A 266 -6.83 -23.01 -2.17
C PHE A 266 -7.26 -23.14 -3.63
N GLU A 267 -8.46 -23.69 -3.90
CA GLU A 267 -8.95 -23.85 -5.26
C GLU A 267 -9.00 -22.51 -6.02
N GLY A 268 -9.35 -21.40 -5.33
CA GLY A 268 -9.36 -20.07 -5.92
C GLY A 268 -7.96 -19.57 -6.31
N CYS A 269 -6.99 -19.69 -5.42
CA CYS A 269 -5.59 -19.32 -5.70
C CYS A 269 -5.02 -20.14 -6.87
N ASN A 270 -5.18 -21.46 -6.82
CA ASN A 270 -4.69 -22.36 -7.86
C ASN A 270 -5.37 -22.09 -9.21
N ASN A 271 -6.67 -21.73 -9.22
CA ASN A 271 -7.37 -21.36 -10.45
C ASN A 271 -6.86 -20.04 -11.04
N LEU A 272 -6.58 -19.02 -10.21
CA LEU A 272 -5.98 -17.76 -10.68
C LEU A 272 -4.64 -18.01 -11.37
N ILE A 273 -3.80 -18.86 -10.77
CA ILE A 273 -2.50 -19.28 -11.35
C ILE A 273 -2.73 -20.05 -12.66
N LYS A 274 -3.58 -21.09 -12.62
CA LYS A 274 -3.87 -21.94 -13.78
C LYS A 274 -4.43 -21.15 -14.98
N SER A 275 -5.17 -20.08 -14.73
CA SER A 275 -5.75 -19.23 -15.76
C SER A 275 -4.83 -18.07 -16.18
N ASN A 276 -3.56 -18.07 -15.77
CA ASN A 276 -2.59 -16.99 -16.02
C ASN A 276 -3.10 -15.59 -15.59
N LYS A 277 -3.98 -15.54 -14.60
CA LYS A 277 -4.47 -14.29 -14.02
C LYS A 277 -3.62 -13.85 -12.84
N ALA A 278 -2.88 -14.77 -12.21
CA ALA A 278 -1.98 -14.47 -11.11
C ALA A 278 -0.64 -15.18 -11.26
N LYS A 279 0.42 -14.52 -10.82
CA LYS A 279 1.75 -15.09 -10.66
C LYS A 279 1.80 -15.91 -9.38
N LEU A 280 2.38 -17.10 -9.46
CA LEU A 280 2.61 -17.94 -8.29
C LEU A 280 3.69 -17.28 -7.43
N VAL A 281 3.43 -17.13 -6.13
CA VAL A 281 4.43 -16.60 -5.20
C VAL A 281 4.60 -17.51 -3.99
N THR A 282 5.83 -17.56 -3.51
CA THR A 282 6.26 -18.32 -2.33
C THR A 282 6.98 -17.43 -1.31
N SER A 283 7.40 -16.23 -1.72
CA SER A 283 8.14 -15.25 -0.94
C SER A 283 7.76 -13.82 -1.32
N ALA A 284 8.22 -12.83 -0.54
CA ALA A 284 8.14 -11.43 -0.96
C ALA A 284 9.07 -11.10 -2.14
N ASP A 285 10.15 -11.88 -2.32
CA ASP A 285 11.13 -11.67 -3.39
C ASP A 285 10.47 -11.88 -4.76
N ASP A 286 9.59 -12.88 -4.89
CA ASP A 286 8.79 -13.11 -6.11
C ASP A 286 7.92 -11.89 -6.48
N ILE A 287 7.42 -11.15 -5.48
CA ILE A 287 6.66 -9.90 -5.70
C ILE A 287 7.61 -8.77 -6.06
N ALA A 288 8.76 -8.70 -5.39
CA ALA A 288 9.76 -7.66 -5.62
C ALA A 288 10.37 -7.74 -7.02
N GLU A 289 10.68 -8.95 -7.51
CA GLU A 289 11.21 -9.19 -8.85
C GLU A 289 10.27 -8.66 -9.93
N GLU A 290 8.96 -8.88 -9.76
CA GLU A 290 7.95 -8.41 -10.71
C GLU A 290 8.00 -6.89 -10.93
N PHE A 291 8.25 -6.15 -9.85
CA PHE A 291 8.32 -4.69 -9.90
C PHE A 291 9.75 -4.14 -9.93
N LEU A 292 10.76 -5.02 -10.05
CA LEU A 292 12.18 -4.67 -10.02
C LEU A 292 12.55 -3.85 -8.76
N TRP A 293 12.06 -4.29 -7.60
CA TRP A 293 12.26 -3.60 -6.33
C TRP A 293 13.60 -3.94 -5.68
N ASP A 294 14.40 -2.90 -5.45
CA ASP A 294 15.59 -3.05 -4.61
C ASP A 294 15.25 -3.33 -3.14
N ILE A 295 16.10 -4.13 -2.48
CA ILE A 295 16.05 -4.43 -1.05
C ILE A 295 16.48 -3.19 -0.22
N ARG A 296 15.61 -2.77 0.71
CA ARG A 296 15.83 -1.67 1.67
C ARG A 296 16.98 -1.96 2.64
N LYS A 297 17.13 -3.20 3.09
CA LYS A 297 18.19 -3.59 4.04
C LYS A 297 19.58 -3.39 3.46
N GLU A 298 19.79 -3.75 2.19
CA GLU A 298 21.06 -3.47 1.50
C GLU A 298 21.33 -1.97 1.45
N LYS A 299 20.39 -1.16 0.98
CA LYS A 299 20.57 0.29 0.92
C LYS A 299 20.82 0.92 2.28
N SER A 300 20.13 0.51 3.35
CA SER A 300 20.34 1.09 4.68
C SER A 300 21.65 0.66 5.36
N LYS A 301 22.13 -0.56 5.09
CA LYS A 301 23.43 -1.02 5.59
C LYS A 301 24.59 -0.39 4.81
N LEU A 302 24.44 -0.25 3.49
CA LEU A 302 25.41 0.37 2.59
C LEU A 302 25.48 1.90 2.78
N GLN A 303 24.35 2.59 3.02
CA GLN A 303 24.31 4.04 3.26
C GLN A 303 24.98 4.49 4.56
N LYS A 304 25.33 3.56 5.46
CA LYS A 304 26.06 3.84 6.70
C LYS A 304 27.54 3.48 6.62
N LEU A 305 28.04 3.10 5.45
CA LEU A 305 29.45 2.83 5.27
C LEU A 305 30.21 4.15 5.15
N THR A 306 31.37 4.20 5.79
CA THR A 306 32.39 5.21 5.49
C THR A 306 32.93 5.01 4.07
N GLU A 307 33.55 6.04 3.49
CA GLU A 307 34.14 5.95 2.14
C GLU A 307 35.12 4.77 2.04
N GLU A 308 35.97 4.57 3.06
CA GLU A 308 36.91 3.45 3.13
C GLU A 308 36.20 2.08 3.23
N GLU A 309 35.14 1.98 4.03
CA GLU A 309 34.35 0.74 4.13
C GLU A 309 33.67 0.41 2.79
N GLN A 310 33.20 1.42 2.07
CA GLN A 310 32.56 1.24 0.77
C GLN A 310 33.55 0.76 -0.28
N ILE A 311 34.74 1.35 -0.35
CA ILE A 311 35.81 0.94 -1.28
C ILE A 311 36.23 -0.51 -1.03
N VAL A 312 36.45 -0.88 0.23
CA VAL A 312 36.79 -2.26 0.61
C VAL A 312 35.65 -3.21 0.29
N PHE A 313 34.41 -2.84 0.61
CA PHE A 313 33.24 -3.64 0.31
C PHE A 313 33.09 -3.88 -1.21
N GLU A 314 33.25 -2.84 -2.03
CA GLU A 314 33.17 -2.87 -3.50
C GLU A 314 34.23 -3.79 -4.14
N THR A 315 35.35 -4.00 -3.46
CA THR A 315 36.44 -4.88 -3.91
C THR A 315 36.12 -6.38 -3.70
N ILE A 316 35.24 -6.72 -2.76
CA ILE A 316 34.86 -8.10 -2.41
C ILE A 316 33.68 -8.53 -3.30
N MET A 317 33.92 -8.84 -4.59
CA MET A 317 32.84 -9.29 -5.49
C MET A 317 32.68 -10.82 -5.54
N GLU A 318 33.76 -11.53 -5.26
CA GLU A 318 33.86 -13.00 -5.18
C GLU A 318 34.64 -13.39 -3.91
N GLU A 319 34.89 -14.68 -3.67
CA GLU A 319 35.72 -15.10 -2.53
C GLU A 319 37.15 -14.57 -2.66
N VAL A 320 37.49 -13.58 -1.83
CA VAL A 320 38.80 -12.91 -1.85
C VAL A 320 39.51 -13.01 -0.50
N SER A 321 40.83 -13.20 -0.52
CA SER A 321 41.66 -13.20 0.68
C SER A 321 41.96 -11.77 1.15
N PHE A 322 42.41 -11.65 2.40
CA PHE A 322 42.87 -10.38 2.96
C PHE A 322 43.95 -9.70 2.09
N GLU A 323 44.93 -10.46 1.60
CA GLU A 323 46.00 -9.98 0.75
C GLU A 323 45.49 -9.49 -0.60
N GLN A 324 44.50 -10.17 -1.17
CA GLN A 324 43.88 -9.78 -2.45
C GLN A 324 43.12 -8.47 -2.30
N ILE A 325 42.38 -8.29 -1.20
CA ILE A 325 41.69 -7.03 -0.90
C ILE A 325 42.73 -5.90 -0.76
N LEU A 326 43.83 -6.13 -0.04
CA LEU A 326 44.89 -5.14 0.15
C LEU A 326 45.58 -4.74 -1.18
N GLN A 327 45.68 -5.65 -2.15
CA GLN A 327 46.25 -5.38 -3.48
C GLN A 327 45.27 -4.64 -4.40
N ASN A 328 43.98 -4.97 -4.31
CA ASN A 328 42.95 -4.49 -5.25
C ASN A 328 42.38 -3.12 -4.85
N VAL A 329 42.49 -2.72 -3.59
CA VAL A 329 42.11 -1.38 -3.15
C VAL A 329 43.10 -0.36 -3.73
N LYS A 330 42.59 0.58 -4.55
CA LYS A 330 43.41 1.60 -5.22
C LYS A 330 44.01 2.64 -4.26
N GLU A 331 43.37 2.83 -3.12
CA GLU A 331 43.82 3.74 -2.07
C GLU A 331 44.80 3.05 -1.12
N LYS A 332 45.77 3.80 -0.58
CA LYS A 332 46.68 3.27 0.44
C LYS A 332 45.94 3.09 1.76
N ILE A 333 45.38 1.92 1.98
CA ILE A 333 44.82 1.50 3.27
C ILE A 333 45.89 0.70 4.04
N GLU A 334 46.19 1.11 5.28
CA GLU A 334 47.09 0.36 6.15
C GLU A 334 46.49 -0.99 6.56
N LYS A 335 47.32 -2.03 6.72
CA LYS A 335 46.86 -3.40 7.07
C LYS A 335 45.97 -3.44 8.32
N ASN A 336 46.35 -2.73 9.38
CA ASN A 336 45.58 -2.71 10.62
C ASN A 336 44.20 -2.06 10.42
N LYS A 337 44.14 -1.04 9.57
CA LYS A 337 42.90 -0.35 9.23
C LYS A 337 42.00 -1.25 8.36
N LEU A 338 42.56 -1.95 7.37
CA LEU A 338 41.82 -2.92 6.56
C LEU A 338 41.19 -4.03 7.42
N PHE A 339 41.93 -4.53 8.42
CA PHE A 339 41.41 -5.52 9.35
C PHE A 339 40.21 -5.00 10.14
N SER A 340 40.28 -3.74 10.61
CA SER A 340 39.16 -3.09 11.31
C SER A 340 37.94 -2.88 10.41
N ILE A 341 38.15 -2.54 9.14
CA ILE A 341 37.07 -2.37 8.15
C ILE A 341 36.39 -3.71 7.86
N ILE A 342 37.16 -4.76 7.60
CA ILE A 342 36.63 -6.11 7.35
C ILE A 342 35.83 -6.59 8.57
N MET A 343 36.33 -6.38 9.79
CA MET A 343 35.58 -6.70 11.01
C MET A 343 34.29 -5.90 11.14
N SER A 344 34.31 -4.60 10.84
CA SER A 344 33.09 -3.77 10.82
C SER A 344 32.07 -4.31 9.81
N LEU A 345 32.48 -4.62 8.58
CA LEU A 345 31.62 -5.17 7.54
C LEU A 345 31.04 -6.54 7.92
N LYS A 346 31.82 -7.40 8.60
CA LYS A 346 31.35 -8.68 9.16
C LYS A 346 30.32 -8.48 10.26
N ILE A 347 30.58 -7.58 11.22
CA ILE A 347 29.65 -7.28 12.33
C ILE A 347 28.33 -6.72 11.79
N ARG A 348 28.39 -5.90 10.73
CA ARG A 348 27.21 -5.37 10.03
C ARG A 348 26.48 -6.43 9.19
N GLY A 349 27.06 -7.62 9.06
CA GLY A 349 26.52 -8.72 8.27
C GLY A 349 26.40 -8.34 6.79
N LEU A 350 27.43 -7.72 6.24
CA LEU A 350 27.57 -7.37 4.82
C LEU A 350 28.47 -8.36 4.08
N ILE A 351 29.47 -8.89 4.78
CA ILE A 351 30.35 -9.96 4.30
C ILE A 351 30.41 -11.08 5.34
N THR A 352 30.72 -12.29 4.91
CA THR A 352 31.07 -13.41 5.78
C THR A 352 32.47 -13.91 5.46
N GLU A 353 33.08 -14.56 6.44
CA GLU A 353 34.31 -15.33 6.23
C GLU A 353 33.95 -16.74 5.75
N THR A 354 34.68 -17.23 4.75
CA THR A 354 34.55 -18.57 4.20
C THR A 354 35.79 -19.40 4.51
N ASN A 355 35.81 -20.66 4.09
CA ASN A 355 36.90 -21.58 4.39
C ASN A 355 38.25 -21.03 3.88
N GLY A 356 39.25 -20.95 4.75
CA GLY A 356 40.59 -20.48 4.41
C GLY A 356 40.82 -18.97 4.52
N ALA A 357 40.14 -18.29 5.46
CA ALA A 357 40.32 -16.85 5.75
C ALA A 357 40.04 -15.92 4.56
N LYS A 358 39.11 -16.35 3.69
CA LYS A 358 38.58 -15.55 2.58
C LYS A 358 37.25 -14.92 2.98
N TYR A 359 36.86 -13.87 2.26
CA TYR A 359 35.64 -13.12 2.50
C TYR A 359 34.78 -13.08 1.24
N ILE A 360 33.47 -13.17 1.41
CA ILE A 360 32.47 -13.00 0.35
C ILE A 360 31.32 -12.15 0.87
N ARG A 361 30.64 -11.43 -0.03
CA ARG A 361 29.39 -10.72 0.30
C ARG A 361 28.29 -11.70 0.66
N ILE A 362 27.42 -11.28 1.57
CA ILE A 362 26.23 -12.03 2.02
C ILE A 362 24.94 -11.22 1.85
N ILE A 363 25.01 -10.14 1.09
CA ILE A 363 23.85 -9.37 0.67
C ILE A 363 23.62 -9.57 -0.82
#